data_AF-A0A1C4XA75-F1
#
_entry.id   AF-A0A1C4XA75-F1
#
_cell.length_a   1.000
_cell.length_b   1.000
_cell.length_c   1.000
_cell.angle_alpha   90.00
_cell.angle_beta   90.00
_cell.angle_gamma   90.00
#
_symmetry.space_group_name_H-M   'P 1'
#
loop_
_entity.id
_entity.type
_entity.pdbx_description
1 polymer ?
#
loop_
_entity_poly.entity_id
_entity_poly.type
_entity_poly.pdbx_seq_one_letter_code
_entity_poly.pdbx_strand_id
1 'polypeptide(L)'
;MASTELDELIVADAEALRAWLSANHATSPGVWLALTRKGGTVTTVTWQQAVDEALCVGWIDGQARKRDEESSWIRFTPRRSRSSWSQRNVANVARLEEQGRMLPAGRAAVDAAKADGRWAAAYAPPSEAEVPADLLAAIAAEPAAQAMLDVLTKANRFALIHRLNAVKRAETRERKIGEFVAMLARHETFYPQKARPAPGPTSS
;
A
#
# COMPACT_ATOMS: atom_id res chain seq x y z
N MET A 1 21.76 0.80 0.30
CA MET A 1 21.41 2.20 0.64
C MET A 1 21.21 2.25 2.13
N ALA A 2 21.96 3.09 2.84
CA ALA A 2 21.76 3.29 4.28
C ALA A 2 20.29 3.71 4.53
N SER A 3 19.66 3.13 5.53
CA SER A 3 18.34 3.57 5.97
C SER A 3 18.50 4.98 6.52
N THR A 4 18.11 6.00 5.76
CA THR A 4 17.94 7.35 6.32
C THR A 4 16.93 7.22 7.46
N GLU A 5 17.39 7.45 8.68
CA GLU A 5 16.53 7.54 9.85
C GLU A 5 15.58 8.72 9.61
N LEU A 6 14.28 8.49 9.76
CA LEU A 6 13.26 9.51 9.55
C LEU A 6 12.82 10.01 10.91
N ASP A 7 12.68 11.33 11.05
CA ASP A 7 12.25 11.94 12.29
C ASP A 7 10.78 11.63 12.59
N GLU A 8 10.45 11.60 13.87
CA GLU A 8 9.07 11.61 14.34
C GLU A 8 8.44 12.99 14.09
N LEU A 9 7.19 12.99 13.61
CA LEU A 9 6.36 14.19 13.53
C LEU A 9 5.07 13.98 14.32
N ILE A 10 4.81 14.90 15.25
CA ILE A 10 3.54 15.00 15.99
C ILE A 10 3.02 16.42 15.76
N VAL A 11 1.77 16.52 15.30
CA VAL A 11 1.06 17.77 15.04
C VAL A 11 -0.35 17.68 15.58
N ALA A 12 -0.91 18.79 16.04
CA ALA A 12 -2.20 18.80 16.72
C ALA A 12 -3.36 18.41 15.78
N ASP A 13 -3.32 18.87 14.53
CA ASP A 13 -4.41 18.75 13.55
C ASP A 13 -3.90 18.78 12.10
N ALA A 14 -4.84 18.70 11.16
CA ALA A 14 -4.54 18.66 9.73
C ALA A 14 -3.96 19.98 9.20
N GLU A 15 -4.30 21.12 9.80
CA GLU A 15 -3.77 22.42 9.39
C GLU A 15 -2.29 22.54 9.77
N ALA A 16 -1.93 22.13 10.99
CA ALA A 16 -0.54 22.04 11.42
C ALA A 16 0.28 21.08 10.54
N LEU A 17 -0.31 19.94 10.14
CA LEU A 17 0.33 19.03 9.19
C LEU A 17 0.55 19.69 7.82
N ARG A 18 -0.45 20.39 7.29
CA ARG A 18 -0.35 21.12 6.01
C ARG A 18 0.74 22.18 6.06
N ALA A 19 0.83 22.95 7.14
CA ALA A 19 1.85 23.97 7.33
C ALA A 19 3.26 23.34 7.33
N TRP A 20 3.43 22.24 8.08
CA TRP A 20 4.70 21.53 8.14
C TRP A 20 5.10 20.97 6.77
N LEU A 21 4.19 20.30 6.06
CA LEU A 21 4.46 19.75 4.72
C LEU A 21 4.78 20.86 3.72
N SER A 22 4.05 21.98 3.76
CA SER A 22 4.30 23.11 2.86
C SER A 22 5.73 23.65 3.01
N ALA A 23 6.24 23.73 4.25
CA ALA A 23 7.59 24.20 4.53
C ALA A 23 8.70 23.16 4.24
N ASN A 24 8.42 21.87 4.41
CA ASN A 24 9.47 20.84 4.47
C ASN A 24 9.45 19.81 3.32
N HIS A 25 8.40 19.77 2.49
CA HIS A 25 8.21 18.69 1.50
C HIS A 25 9.35 18.53 0.48
N ALA A 26 10.07 19.62 0.18
CA ALA A 26 11.15 19.65 -0.80
C ALA A 26 12.51 19.22 -0.23
N THR A 27 12.73 19.35 1.08
CA THR A 27 14.03 19.12 1.73
C THR A 27 14.02 17.91 2.66
N SER A 28 12.88 17.58 3.24
CA SER A 28 12.74 16.42 4.14
C SER A 28 12.76 15.11 3.35
N PRO A 29 13.53 14.10 3.81
CA PRO A 29 13.49 12.75 3.24
C PRO A 29 12.20 11.97 3.60
N GLY A 30 11.35 12.54 4.47
CA GLY A 30 10.14 11.93 5.02
C GLY A 30 10.09 11.98 6.54
N VAL A 31 8.96 11.52 7.10
CA VAL A 31 8.71 11.47 8.55
C VAL A 31 7.96 10.21 8.95
N TRP A 32 8.05 9.86 10.23
CA TRP A 32 7.08 9.01 10.91
C TRP A 32 6.02 9.88 11.60
N LEU A 33 4.86 10.03 10.96
CA LEU A 33 3.74 10.80 11.51
C LEU A 33 3.02 9.96 12.58
N ALA A 34 2.89 10.50 13.78
CA ALA A 34 2.08 9.89 14.83
C ALA A 34 0.59 10.13 14.56
N LEU A 35 -0.21 9.08 14.66
CA LEU A 35 -1.67 9.12 14.58
C LEU A 35 -2.27 8.42 15.79
N THR A 36 -3.31 9.04 16.34
CA THR A 36 -4.09 8.53 17.46
C THR A 36 -4.78 7.20 17.11
N ARG A 37 -4.67 6.21 18.00
CA ARG A 37 -5.52 5.01 18.01
C ARG A 37 -6.82 5.31 18.75
N LYS A 38 -7.81 4.43 18.58
CA LYS A 38 -9.09 4.54 19.31
C LYS A 38 -8.85 4.71 20.81
N GLY A 39 -9.27 5.85 21.36
CA GLY A 39 -9.14 6.18 22.79
C GLY A 39 -7.96 7.08 23.17
N GLY A 40 -7.01 7.33 22.27
CA GLY A 40 -5.89 8.25 22.53
C GLY A 40 -6.22 9.72 22.20
N THR A 41 -5.27 10.62 22.48
CA THR A 41 -5.42 12.08 22.28
C THR A 41 -4.18 12.75 21.64
N VAL A 42 -3.22 11.98 21.12
CA VAL A 42 -1.93 12.49 20.60
C VAL A 42 -2.10 13.52 19.47
N THR A 43 -3.08 13.32 18.61
CA THR A 43 -3.43 14.21 17.50
C THR A 43 -4.89 14.05 17.10
N THR A 44 -5.47 15.09 16.49
CA THR A 44 -6.78 14.99 15.82
C THR A 44 -6.66 14.59 14.35
N VAL A 45 -5.45 14.50 13.80
CA VAL A 45 -5.21 14.10 12.42
C VAL A 45 -5.72 12.68 12.20
N THR A 46 -6.67 12.55 11.29
CA THR A 46 -7.09 11.25 10.77
C THR A 46 -6.13 10.78 9.68
N TRP A 47 -6.05 9.46 9.48
CA TRP A 47 -5.24 8.91 8.38
C TRP A 47 -5.63 9.49 7.01
N GLN A 48 -6.93 9.69 6.76
CA GLN A 48 -7.40 10.25 5.49
C GLN A 48 -6.94 11.71 5.31
N GLN A 49 -6.96 12.53 6.37
CA GLN A 49 -6.41 13.89 6.32
C GLN A 49 -4.90 13.87 6.06
N ALA A 50 -4.16 12.96 6.71
CA ALA A 50 -2.72 12.84 6.48
C ALA A 50 -2.40 12.45 5.03
N VAL A 51 -3.15 11.51 4.45
CA VAL A 51 -3.03 11.13 3.03
C VAL A 51 -3.34 12.31 2.12
N ASP A 52 -4.42 13.06 2.39
CA ASP A 52 -4.81 14.23 1.60
C ASP A 52 -3.71 15.29 1.56
N GLU A 53 -3.18 15.68 2.73
CA GLU A 53 -2.12 16.70 2.81
C GLU A 53 -0.82 16.20 2.16
N ALA A 54 -0.48 14.92 2.33
CA ALA A 54 0.66 14.32 1.65
C ALA A 54 0.50 14.37 0.12
N LEU A 55 -0.69 14.03 -0.41
CA LEU A 55 -0.96 14.10 -1.85
C LEU A 55 -0.81 15.54 -2.39
N CYS A 56 -1.23 16.55 -1.61
CA CYS A 56 -1.12 17.95 -2.00
C CYS A 56 0.34 18.37 -2.29
N VAL A 57 1.33 17.76 -1.63
CA VAL A 57 2.76 18.04 -1.82
C VAL A 57 3.52 16.94 -2.58
N GLY A 58 2.81 15.96 -3.16
CA GLY A 58 3.44 14.89 -3.96
C GLY A 58 4.10 13.78 -3.12
N TRP A 59 3.70 13.66 -1.86
CA TRP A 59 4.14 12.60 -0.95
C TRP A 59 3.17 11.40 -0.99
N ILE A 60 3.59 10.31 -0.31
CA ILE A 60 2.81 9.08 -0.15
C ILE A 60 3.03 8.51 1.25
N ASP A 61 2.00 7.86 1.78
CA ASP A 61 2.10 7.03 2.97
C ASP A 61 2.79 5.67 2.66
N GLY A 62 3.20 4.98 3.70
CA GLY A 62 3.92 3.73 3.59
C GLY A 62 3.67 2.81 4.78
N GLN A 63 4.76 2.31 5.36
CA GLN A 63 4.66 1.38 6.47
C GLN A 63 4.00 2.04 7.68
N ALA A 64 3.15 1.27 8.36
CA ALA A 64 2.64 1.62 9.69
C ALA A 64 3.39 0.81 10.76
N ARG A 65 3.60 1.41 11.94
CA ARG A 65 4.22 0.77 13.11
C ARG A 65 3.46 1.12 14.38
N LYS A 66 3.53 0.25 15.39
CA LYS A 66 3.10 0.62 16.74
C LYS A 66 4.11 1.63 17.28
N ARG A 67 3.61 2.75 17.79
CA ARG A 67 4.40 3.74 18.54
C ARG A 67 4.32 3.39 20.03
N ASP A 68 3.09 3.38 20.55
CA ASP A 68 2.76 3.02 21.93
C ASP A 68 1.34 2.41 21.99
N GLU A 69 0.72 2.39 23.17
CA GLU A 69 -0.63 1.86 23.39
C GLU A 69 -1.74 2.73 22.78
N GLU A 70 -1.52 4.05 22.74
CA GLU A 70 -2.52 5.05 22.35
C GLU A 70 -2.34 5.53 20.91
N SER A 71 -1.24 5.17 20.25
CA SER A 71 -0.88 5.75 18.96
C SER A 71 -0.10 4.80 18.04
N SER A 72 -0.03 5.18 16.78
CA SER A 72 0.71 4.48 15.73
C SER A 72 1.51 5.47 14.91
N TRP A 73 2.61 5.01 14.34
CA TRP A 73 3.31 5.77 13.31
C TRP A 73 2.90 5.31 11.94
N ILE A 74 2.80 6.25 11.02
CA ILE A 74 2.74 5.98 9.58
C ILE A 74 3.86 6.77 8.91
N ARG A 75 4.64 6.07 8.09
CA ARG A 75 5.70 6.68 7.31
C ARG A 75 5.11 7.49 6.17
N PHE A 76 5.49 8.75 6.05
CA PHE A 76 5.19 9.60 4.90
C PHE A 76 6.49 10.04 4.24
N THR A 77 6.58 9.93 2.91
CA THR A 77 7.79 10.28 2.15
C THR A 77 7.43 10.90 0.81
N PRO A 78 8.35 11.69 0.20
CA PRO A 78 8.23 12.06 -1.19
C PRO A 78 8.01 10.84 -2.10
N ARG A 79 7.12 10.94 -3.08
CA ARG A 79 6.95 9.86 -4.07
C ARG A 79 8.24 9.69 -4.86
N ARG A 80 8.69 8.44 -5.00
CA ARG A 80 9.79 8.11 -5.90
C ARG A 80 9.29 8.11 -7.34
N SER A 81 10.20 8.27 -8.30
CA SER A 81 9.89 8.29 -9.74
C SER A 81 9.07 7.08 -10.21
N ARG A 82 9.20 5.93 -9.55
CA ARG A 82 8.49 4.68 -9.89
C ARG A 82 7.38 4.30 -8.92
N SER A 83 7.00 5.17 -7.98
CA SER A 83 5.91 4.89 -7.04
C SER A 83 4.60 4.65 -7.77
N SER A 84 3.91 3.56 -7.44
CA SER A 84 2.60 3.23 -8.00
C SER A 84 1.51 4.17 -7.49
N TRP A 85 0.40 4.20 -8.24
CA TRP A 85 -0.82 4.91 -7.87
C TRP A 85 -1.95 3.92 -7.66
N SER A 86 -2.83 4.24 -6.73
CA SER A 86 -4.09 3.53 -6.51
C SER A 86 -5.23 4.36 -7.06
N GLN A 87 -6.31 3.72 -7.48
CA GLN A 87 -7.52 4.43 -7.93
C GLN A 87 -8.08 5.34 -6.83
N ARG A 88 -7.93 4.94 -5.55
CA ARG A 88 -8.28 5.80 -4.40
C ARG A 88 -7.46 7.10 -4.36
N ASN A 89 -6.15 7.02 -4.61
CA ASN A 89 -5.31 8.24 -4.65
C ASN A 89 -5.66 9.11 -5.86
N VAL A 90 -5.99 8.51 -7.01
CA VAL A 90 -6.49 9.25 -8.18
C VAL A 90 -7.78 10.00 -7.85
N ALA A 91 -8.75 9.35 -7.21
CA ALA A 91 -10.00 9.97 -6.78
C ALA A 91 -9.77 11.07 -5.72
N ASN A 92 -8.87 10.83 -4.76
CA ASN A 92 -8.52 11.84 -3.76
C ASN A 92 -7.88 13.07 -4.43
N VAL A 93 -6.97 12.89 -5.38
CA VAL A 93 -6.36 14.00 -6.11
C VAL A 93 -7.42 14.79 -6.87
N ALA A 94 -8.34 14.15 -7.60
CA ALA A 94 -9.39 14.86 -8.31
C ALA A 94 -10.22 15.76 -7.37
N ARG A 95 -10.65 15.20 -6.23
CA ARG A 95 -11.35 15.97 -5.19
C ARG A 95 -10.49 17.11 -4.62
N LEU A 96 -9.19 16.91 -4.42
CA LEU A 96 -8.28 17.93 -3.90
C LEU A 96 -7.99 19.04 -4.92
N GLU A 97 -7.99 18.72 -6.21
CA GLU A 97 -7.91 19.68 -7.31
C GLU A 97 -9.16 20.56 -7.37
N GLU A 98 -10.36 19.96 -7.28
CA GLU A 98 -11.64 20.69 -7.20
C GLU A 98 -11.68 21.63 -5.99
N GLN A 99 -11.09 21.22 -4.86
CA GLN A 99 -10.98 22.05 -3.65
C GLN A 99 -9.87 23.11 -3.73
N GLY A 100 -9.08 23.16 -4.81
CA GLY A 100 -7.94 24.08 -4.93
C GLY A 100 -6.81 23.82 -3.94
N ARG A 101 -6.74 22.63 -3.33
CA ARG A 101 -5.81 22.33 -2.22
C ARG A 101 -4.45 21.85 -2.70
N MET A 102 -4.37 21.30 -3.92
CA MET A 102 -3.12 20.79 -4.50
C MET A 102 -2.07 21.88 -4.63
N LEU A 103 -0.82 21.57 -4.29
CA LEU A 103 0.33 22.45 -4.47
C LEU A 103 1.11 22.08 -5.74
N PRO A 104 2.01 22.95 -6.25
CA PRO A 104 2.79 22.68 -7.45
C PRO A 104 3.53 21.33 -7.41
N ALA A 105 4.10 20.96 -6.26
CA ALA A 105 4.79 19.68 -6.09
C ALA A 105 3.85 18.47 -6.24
N GLY A 106 2.63 18.55 -5.68
CA GLY A 106 1.61 17.51 -5.86
C GLY A 106 1.18 17.35 -7.32
N ARG A 107 0.93 18.46 -8.02
CA ARG A 107 0.60 18.45 -9.45
C ARG A 107 1.74 17.87 -10.29
N ALA A 108 2.99 18.25 -10.02
CA ALA A 108 4.15 17.70 -10.72
C ALA A 108 4.25 16.17 -10.56
N ALA A 109 3.94 15.64 -9.37
CA ALA A 109 3.92 14.20 -9.14
C ALA A 109 2.79 13.48 -9.93
N VAL A 110 1.63 14.13 -10.08
CA VAL A 110 0.50 13.66 -10.91
C VAL A 110 0.89 13.67 -12.38
N ASP A 111 1.44 14.77 -12.88
CA ASP A 111 1.82 14.93 -14.29
C ASP A 111 2.91 13.93 -14.69
N ALA A 112 3.91 13.72 -13.84
CA ALA A 112 4.93 12.69 -14.04
C ALA A 112 4.33 11.28 -14.14
N ALA A 113 3.30 10.98 -13.34
CA ALA A 113 2.61 9.69 -13.38
C ALA A 113 1.68 9.53 -14.59
N LYS A 114 1.09 10.63 -15.08
CA LYS A 114 0.33 10.62 -16.33
C LYS A 114 1.26 10.38 -17.51
N ALA A 115 2.41 11.06 -17.54
CA ALA A 115 3.38 10.98 -18.63
C ALA A 115 3.97 9.57 -18.82
N ASP A 116 4.19 8.82 -17.75
CA ASP A 116 4.77 7.46 -17.82
C ASP A 116 3.73 6.32 -17.67
N GLY A 117 2.44 6.66 -17.70
CA GLY A 117 1.33 5.73 -17.69
C GLY A 117 1.01 5.10 -16.33
N ARG A 118 1.74 5.42 -15.25
CA ARG A 118 1.40 4.94 -13.89
C ARG A 118 0.05 5.41 -13.40
N TRP A 119 -0.40 6.59 -13.86
CA TRP A 119 -1.72 7.12 -13.55
C TRP A 119 -2.84 6.26 -14.14
N ALA A 120 -2.74 5.91 -15.42
CA ALA A 120 -3.70 5.03 -16.10
C ALA A 120 -3.65 3.59 -15.55
N ALA A 121 -2.47 3.13 -15.11
CA ALA A 121 -2.28 1.83 -14.49
C ALA A 121 -2.58 1.81 -12.97
N ALA A 122 -3.33 2.78 -12.46
CA ALA A 122 -3.66 2.84 -11.04
C ALA A 122 -4.46 1.61 -10.61
N TYR A 123 -3.99 0.92 -9.56
CA TYR A 123 -4.58 -0.35 -9.15
C TYR A 123 -5.88 -0.16 -8.37
N ALA A 124 -6.82 -1.08 -8.57
CA ALA A 124 -8.10 -1.14 -7.88
C ALA A 124 -7.95 -1.39 -6.37
N PRO A 125 -8.88 -0.88 -5.54
CA PRO A 125 -8.85 -1.17 -4.12
C PRO A 125 -8.98 -2.69 -3.85
N PRO A 126 -8.49 -3.19 -2.71
CA PRO A 126 -8.58 -4.61 -2.37
C PRO A 126 -10.00 -5.19 -2.37
N SER A 127 -11.02 -4.35 -2.21
CA SER A 127 -12.44 -4.76 -2.26
C SER A 127 -12.92 -5.15 -3.65
N GLU A 128 -12.26 -4.67 -4.71
CA GLU A 128 -12.63 -4.89 -6.11
C GLU A 128 -11.56 -5.72 -6.85
N ALA A 129 -10.52 -6.15 -6.14
CA ALA A 129 -9.42 -6.91 -6.72
C ALA A 129 -9.83 -8.38 -6.92
N GLU A 130 -9.87 -8.81 -8.18
CA GLU A 130 -10.12 -10.20 -8.55
C GLU A 130 -8.82 -10.98 -8.78
N VAL A 131 -8.84 -12.27 -8.45
CA VAL A 131 -7.69 -13.16 -8.70
C VAL A 131 -7.61 -13.45 -10.20
N PRO A 132 -6.46 -13.19 -10.86
CA PRO A 132 -6.32 -13.48 -12.28
C PRO A 132 -6.59 -14.96 -12.60
N ALA A 133 -7.30 -15.21 -13.69
CA ALA A 133 -7.78 -16.55 -14.06
C ALA A 133 -6.65 -17.58 -14.25
N ASP A 134 -5.50 -17.15 -14.78
CA ASP A 134 -4.31 -17.98 -14.94
C ASP A 134 -3.68 -18.39 -13.60
N LEU A 135 -3.65 -17.48 -12.62
CA LEU A 135 -3.23 -17.80 -11.26
C LEU A 135 -4.23 -18.75 -10.59
N LEU A 136 -5.53 -18.54 -10.75
CA LEU A 136 -6.55 -19.45 -10.23
C LEU A 136 -6.41 -20.85 -10.81
N ALA A 137 -6.24 -20.96 -12.13
CA ALA A 137 -6.07 -22.25 -12.80
C ALA A 137 -4.82 -22.98 -12.29
N ALA A 138 -3.70 -22.27 -12.12
CA ALA A 138 -2.47 -22.86 -11.61
C ALA A 138 -2.57 -23.28 -10.14
N ILE A 139 -3.26 -22.50 -9.29
CA ILE A 139 -3.50 -22.88 -7.89
C ILE A 139 -4.43 -24.09 -7.81
N ALA A 140 -5.49 -24.14 -8.63
CA ALA A 140 -6.45 -25.24 -8.63
C ALA A 140 -5.81 -26.58 -9.05
N ALA A 141 -4.73 -26.55 -9.81
CA ALA A 141 -3.95 -27.73 -10.19
C ALA A 141 -3.09 -28.30 -9.03
N GLU A 142 -2.94 -27.58 -7.92
CA GLU A 142 -2.14 -27.99 -6.76
C GLU A 142 -3.02 -27.97 -5.48
N PRO A 143 -3.53 -29.13 -5.02
CA PRO A 143 -4.47 -29.21 -3.90
C PRO A 143 -4.00 -28.52 -2.61
N ALA A 144 -2.71 -28.58 -2.28
CA ALA A 144 -2.19 -27.91 -1.09
C ALA A 144 -2.23 -26.37 -1.23
N ALA A 145 -1.94 -25.86 -2.44
CA ALA A 145 -2.04 -24.43 -2.73
C ALA A 145 -3.51 -23.97 -2.72
N GLN A 146 -4.42 -24.76 -3.27
CA GLN A 146 -5.86 -24.48 -3.24
C GLN A 146 -6.39 -24.38 -1.81
N ALA A 147 -6.06 -25.37 -0.97
CA ALA A 147 -6.46 -25.36 0.43
C ALA A 147 -5.94 -24.10 1.17
N MET A 148 -4.73 -23.65 0.83
CA MET A 148 -4.19 -22.40 1.37
C MET A 148 -4.93 -21.17 0.85
N LEU A 149 -5.26 -21.10 -0.45
CA LEU A 149 -6.04 -20.01 -1.06
C LEU A 149 -7.39 -19.82 -0.34
N ASP A 150 -8.06 -20.90 0.01
CA ASP A 150 -9.38 -20.89 0.65
C ASP A 150 -9.36 -20.23 2.03
N VAL A 151 -8.24 -20.34 2.75
CA VAL A 151 -8.06 -19.75 4.09
C VAL A 151 -7.27 -18.43 4.08
N LEU A 152 -6.85 -17.93 2.92
CA LEU A 152 -6.11 -16.66 2.85
C LEU A 152 -6.94 -15.48 3.33
N THR A 153 -6.30 -14.63 4.15
CA THR A 153 -6.85 -13.32 4.48
C THR A 153 -6.95 -12.43 3.24
N LYS A 154 -7.85 -11.44 3.27
CA LYS A 154 -7.99 -10.43 2.20
C LYS A 154 -6.65 -9.74 1.85
N ALA A 155 -5.80 -9.49 2.86
CA ALA A 155 -4.48 -8.88 2.66
C ALA A 155 -3.53 -9.77 1.84
N ASN A 156 -3.45 -11.06 2.15
CA ASN A 156 -2.63 -12.01 1.40
C ASN A 156 -3.19 -12.28 -0.01
N ARG A 157 -4.52 -12.39 -0.16
CA ARG A 157 -5.17 -12.49 -1.47
C ARG A 157 -4.84 -11.28 -2.34
N PHE A 158 -5.01 -10.07 -1.81
CA PHE A 158 -4.67 -8.85 -2.52
C PHE A 158 -3.18 -8.77 -2.89
N ALA A 159 -2.28 -9.24 -2.03
CA ALA A 159 -0.85 -9.26 -2.33
C ALA A 159 -0.50 -10.16 -3.52
N LEU A 160 -1.14 -11.32 -3.67
CA LEU A 160 -0.99 -12.17 -4.86
C LEU A 160 -1.41 -11.41 -6.12
N ILE A 161 -2.64 -10.86 -6.09
CA ILE A 161 -3.25 -10.13 -7.21
C ILE A 161 -2.35 -8.97 -7.63
N HIS A 162 -2.02 -8.11 -6.67
CA HIS A 162 -1.25 -6.89 -6.93
C HIS A 162 0.15 -7.20 -7.48
N ARG A 163 0.85 -8.17 -6.87
CA ARG A 163 2.21 -8.55 -7.30
C ARG A 163 2.23 -9.20 -8.68
N LEU A 164 1.16 -9.92 -9.06
CA LEU A 164 1.05 -10.55 -10.36
C LEU A 164 0.63 -9.56 -11.45
N ASN A 165 -0.34 -8.69 -11.17
CA ASN A 165 -0.79 -7.63 -12.09
C ASN A 165 0.32 -6.62 -12.39
N ALA A 166 1.28 -6.44 -11.48
CA ALA A 166 2.45 -5.61 -11.72
C ALA A 166 3.47 -6.24 -12.71
N VAL A 167 3.35 -7.53 -13.05
CA VAL A 167 4.27 -8.21 -13.97
C VAL A 167 3.83 -8.00 -15.42
N LYS A 168 4.68 -7.33 -16.20
CA LYS A 168 4.39 -6.99 -17.61
C LYS A 168 4.83 -8.05 -18.62
N ARG A 169 5.85 -8.86 -18.31
CA ARG A 169 6.41 -9.86 -19.23
C ARG A 169 5.77 -11.22 -19.00
N ALA A 170 5.28 -11.86 -20.05
CA ALA A 170 4.60 -13.16 -19.98
C ALA A 170 5.46 -14.24 -19.30
N GLU A 171 6.72 -14.39 -19.70
CA GLU A 171 7.66 -15.35 -19.10
C GLU A 171 7.86 -15.10 -17.59
N THR A 172 8.01 -13.83 -17.19
CA THR A 172 8.13 -13.50 -15.76
C THR A 172 6.82 -13.77 -15.01
N ARG A 173 5.68 -13.63 -15.68
CA ARG A 173 4.36 -13.88 -15.09
C ARG A 173 4.18 -15.36 -14.81
N GLU A 174 4.50 -16.22 -15.77
CA GLU A 174 4.46 -17.67 -15.62
C GLU A 174 5.37 -18.15 -14.48
N ARG A 175 6.63 -17.68 -14.45
CA ARG A 175 7.54 -17.97 -13.33
C ARG A 175 6.98 -17.55 -11.98
N LYS A 176 6.42 -16.33 -11.88
CA LYS A 176 5.81 -15.83 -10.65
C LYS A 176 4.60 -16.65 -10.22
N ILE A 177 3.79 -17.12 -11.16
CA ILE A 177 2.66 -18.00 -10.85
C ILE A 177 3.18 -19.28 -10.21
N GLY A 178 4.19 -19.92 -10.80
CA GLY A 178 4.83 -21.11 -10.21
C GLY A 178 5.38 -20.86 -8.81
N GLU A 179 6.07 -19.73 -8.59
CA GLU A 179 6.57 -19.34 -7.27
C GLU A 179 5.44 -19.16 -6.24
N PHE A 180 4.32 -18.56 -6.64
CA PHE A 180 3.18 -18.34 -5.76
C PHE A 180 2.47 -19.65 -5.41
N VAL A 181 2.26 -20.53 -6.39
CA VAL A 181 1.68 -21.86 -6.16
C VAL A 181 2.57 -22.66 -5.20
N ALA A 182 3.88 -22.70 -5.43
CA ALA A 182 4.81 -23.41 -4.55
C ALA A 182 4.85 -22.83 -3.13
N MET A 183 4.80 -21.49 -2.98
CA MET A 183 4.69 -20.82 -1.68
C MET A 183 3.40 -21.24 -0.95
N LEU A 184 2.27 -21.20 -1.63
CA LEU A 184 0.98 -21.57 -1.04
C LEU A 184 0.92 -23.06 -0.68
N ALA A 185 1.50 -23.95 -1.49
CA ALA A 185 1.59 -25.38 -1.21
C ALA A 185 2.42 -25.68 0.06
N ARG A 186 3.42 -24.83 0.37
CA ARG A 186 4.16 -24.88 1.66
C ARG A 186 3.44 -24.16 2.81
N HIS A 187 2.21 -23.70 2.59
CA HIS A 187 1.43 -22.88 3.50
C HIS A 187 2.13 -21.56 3.89
N GLU A 188 2.96 -21.01 3.00
CA GLU A 188 3.62 -19.72 3.21
C GLU A 188 2.75 -18.56 2.69
N THR A 189 2.99 -17.35 3.22
CA THR A 189 2.23 -16.15 2.89
C THR A 189 3.11 -14.90 2.92
N PHE A 190 2.74 -13.86 2.17
CA PHE A 190 3.49 -12.60 2.16
C PHE A 190 3.40 -11.83 3.48
N TYR A 191 2.23 -11.86 4.12
CA TYR A 191 1.98 -11.24 5.40
C TYR A 191 1.64 -12.33 6.43
N PRO A 192 2.09 -12.19 7.69
CA PRO A 192 1.76 -13.14 8.74
C PRO A 192 0.24 -13.33 8.87
N GLN A 193 -0.21 -14.59 8.90
CA GLN A 193 -1.59 -14.95 9.21
C GLN A 193 -1.64 -16.21 10.08
N LYS A 194 -2.69 -16.32 10.90
CA LYS A 194 -2.89 -17.46 11.80
C LYS A 194 -3.61 -18.64 11.14
N ALA A 195 -4.50 -18.36 10.19
CA ALA A 195 -5.28 -19.39 9.52
C ALA A 195 -4.40 -20.28 8.64
N ARG A 196 -4.59 -21.60 8.78
CA ARG A 196 -3.90 -22.67 8.04
C ARG A 196 -4.93 -23.68 7.53
N PRO A 197 -4.67 -24.35 6.40
CA PRO A 197 -5.45 -25.49 5.96
C PRO A 197 -5.47 -26.57 7.05
N ALA A 198 -6.56 -27.33 7.14
CA ALA A 198 -6.57 -28.52 7.97
C ALA A 198 -5.46 -29.48 7.50
N PRO A 199 -4.78 -30.21 8.39
CA PRO A 199 -3.87 -31.26 7.97
C PRO A 199 -4.64 -32.24 7.08
N GLY A 200 -4.16 -32.42 5.85
CA GLY A 200 -4.74 -33.38 4.92
C GLY A 200 -4.71 -34.81 5.50
N PRO A 201 -5.52 -35.74 4.99
CA PRO A 201 -5.42 -37.14 5.42
C PRO A 201 -3.99 -37.62 5.15
N THR A 202 -3.29 -38.03 6.20
CA THR A 202 -2.02 -38.74 6.08
C THR A 202 -2.24 -39.95 5.19
N SER A 203 -1.65 -39.95 4.00
CA SER A 203 -1.58 -41.16 3.18
C SER A 203 -0.62 -42.10 3.88
N SER A 204 -1.17 -43.15 4.48
CA SER A 204 -0.44 -44.31 4.99
C SER A 204 0.12 -45.16 3.85
#